data_AF-A0A485MYU2-F1
#
_entry.id   AF-A0A485MYU2-F1
#
_cell.length_a   1.000
_cell.length_b   1.000
_cell.length_c   1.000
_cell.angle_alpha   90.00
_cell.angle_beta   90.00
_cell.angle_gamma   90.00
#
_symmetry.space_group_name_H-M   'P 1'
#
loop_
_entity.id
_entity.type
_entity.pdbx_description
1 polymer ?
#
loop_
_entity_poly.entity_id
_entity_poly.type
_entity_poly.pdbx_seq_one_letter_code
_entity_poly.pdbx_strand_id
1 'polypeptide(L)'
;GGGLPATPALPQIWNVVENADIGCTPGGGKDYAGVFTDAGLAFQTNTNLQTPDRTDPECPKPDARRRRSVMLTEKRMDKGG
;
A
#
# COMPACT_ATOMS: atom_id res chain seq x y z
N GLY A 1 -1.52 -28.92 -33.31
CA GLY A 1 -1.32 -29.26 -31.89
C GLY A 1 -1.67 -28.06 -31.06
N GLY A 2 -2.84 -28.04 -30.43
CA GLY A 2 -3.22 -27.02 -29.46
C GLY A 2 -2.94 -27.57 -28.07
N GLY A 3 -1.89 -27.08 -27.42
CA GLY A 3 -1.68 -27.35 -25.99
C GLY A 3 -2.74 -26.60 -25.21
N LEU A 4 -3.50 -27.30 -24.37
CA LEU A 4 -4.37 -26.65 -23.39
C LEU A 4 -3.52 -25.69 -22.53
N PRO A 5 -4.03 -24.49 -22.19
CA PRO A 5 -3.32 -23.62 -21.27
C PRO A 5 -3.10 -24.37 -19.96
N ALA A 6 -1.84 -24.43 -19.51
CA ALA A 6 -1.52 -25.01 -18.21
C ALA A 6 -2.33 -24.27 -17.14
N THR A 7 -3.13 -25.00 -16.37
CA THR A 7 -3.85 -24.44 -15.24
C THR A 7 -2.82 -23.89 -14.24
N PRO A 8 -3.00 -22.64 -13.76
CA PRO A 8 -2.09 -22.07 -12.79
C PRO A 8 -2.08 -22.94 -11.53
N ALA A 9 -0.89 -23.20 -11.01
CA ALA A 9 -0.75 -23.88 -9.73
C ALA A 9 -1.42 -23.04 -8.63
N LEU A 10 -1.93 -23.68 -7.56
CA LEU A 10 -2.61 -23.00 -6.45
C LEU A 10 -1.86 -21.75 -5.91
N PRO A 11 -0.53 -21.75 -5.73
CA PRO A 11 0.19 -20.53 -5.30
C PRO A 11 0.09 -19.37 -6.28
N GLN A 12 0.05 -19.65 -7.59
CA GLN A 12 -0.10 -18.60 -8.61
C GLN A 12 -1.51 -18.01 -8.60
N ILE A 13 -2.53 -18.82 -8.32
CA ILE A 13 -3.91 -18.33 -8.18
C ILE A 13 -4.01 -17.34 -7.02
N TRP A 14 -3.42 -17.67 -5.86
CA TRP A 14 -3.44 -16.77 -4.70
C TRP A 14 -2.70 -15.46 -4.96
N ASN A 15 -1.59 -15.48 -5.71
CA ASN A 15 -0.93 -14.23 -6.11
C ASN A 15 -1.85 -13.33 -6.95
N VAL A 16 -2.66 -13.89 -7.86
CA VAL A 16 -3.62 -13.09 -8.64
C VAL A 16 -4.70 -12.51 -7.74
N VAL A 17 -5.21 -13.30 -6.78
CA VAL A 17 -6.21 -12.85 -5.80
C VAL A 17 -5.65 -11.72 -4.93
N GLU A 18 -4.43 -11.86 -4.42
CA GLU A 18 -3.78 -10.83 -3.59
C GLU A 18 -3.51 -9.53 -4.37
N ASN A 19 -3.13 -9.62 -5.65
CA ASN A 19 -2.93 -8.41 -6.49
C ASN A 19 -4.24 -7.70 -6.85
N ALA A 20 -5.39 -8.36 -6.69
CA ALA A 20 -6.72 -7.78 -6.88
C ALA A 20 -7.33 -7.28 -5.56
N ASP A 21 -6.61 -7.34 -4.44
CA ASP A 21 -7.06 -6.78 -3.18
C ASP A 21 -7.27 -5.26 -3.31
N ILE A 22 -8.37 -4.80 -2.74
CA ILE A 22 -8.77 -3.39 -2.74
C ILE A 22 -8.20 -2.63 -1.54
N GLY A 23 -7.73 -3.35 -0.52
CA GLY A 23 -6.94 -2.83 0.59
C GLY A 23 -5.54 -2.46 0.13
N CYS A 24 -5.08 -1.27 0.52
CA CYS A 24 -3.83 -0.69 0.01
C CYS A 24 -2.71 -0.63 1.05
N THR A 25 -3.02 -0.90 2.32
CA THR A 25 -2.01 -0.85 3.39
C THR A 25 -2.03 -2.13 4.24
N PRO A 26 -0.91 -2.46 4.91
CA PRO A 26 -0.88 -3.56 5.87
C PRO A 26 -1.76 -3.35 7.12
N GLY A 27 -2.42 -2.19 7.24
CA GLY A 27 -3.27 -1.82 8.37
C GLY A 27 -2.85 -0.50 9.02
N GLY A 28 -3.78 0.06 9.80
CA GLY A 28 -3.67 1.42 10.34
C GLY A 28 -4.29 2.45 9.42
N GLY A 29 -4.06 3.73 9.72
CA GLY A 29 -4.60 4.84 8.96
C GLY A 29 -4.28 6.15 9.66
N LYS A 30 -4.34 7.25 8.92
CA LYS A 30 -4.07 8.60 9.46
C LYS A 30 -5.11 9.01 10.52
N ASP A 31 -6.35 8.62 10.31
CA ASP A 31 -7.53 8.90 11.14
C ASP A 31 -8.57 7.79 10.96
N TYR A 32 -9.74 7.91 11.60
CA TYR A 32 -10.78 6.88 11.52
C TYR A 32 -11.23 6.60 10.08
N ALA A 33 -11.34 7.63 9.25
CA ALA A 33 -11.76 7.49 7.86
C ALA A 33 -10.66 6.81 7.04
N GLY A 34 -9.40 7.21 7.27
CA GLY A 34 -8.23 6.60 6.64
C GLY A 34 -8.12 5.10 6.92
N VAL A 35 -8.43 4.63 8.13
CA VAL A 35 -8.43 3.18 8.42
C VAL A 35 -9.39 2.42 7.52
N PHE A 36 -10.63 2.92 7.34
CA PHE A 36 -11.61 2.27 6.47
C PHE A 36 -11.21 2.37 5.00
N THR A 37 -10.79 3.56 4.53
CA THR A 37 -10.38 3.76 3.14
C THR A 37 -9.17 2.91 2.77
N ASP A 38 -8.16 2.84 3.62
CA ASP A 38 -6.93 2.07 3.40
C ASP A 38 -7.17 0.56 3.43
N ALA A 39 -8.20 0.11 4.15
CA ALA A 39 -8.67 -1.28 4.18
C ALA A 39 -9.64 -1.63 3.05
N GLY A 40 -9.99 -0.68 2.16
CA GLY A 40 -10.91 -0.92 1.05
C GLY A 40 -12.39 -0.94 1.45
N LEU A 41 -12.77 -0.24 2.53
CA LEU A 41 -14.13 -0.19 3.05
C LEU A 41 -14.74 1.22 2.93
N ALA A 42 -16.02 1.28 2.57
CA ALA A 42 -16.84 2.49 2.67
C ALA A 42 -17.57 2.50 4.02
N PHE A 43 -17.54 3.65 4.70
CA PHE A 43 -18.18 3.85 6.00
C PHE A 43 -19.05 5.10 5.96
N GLN A 44 -20.28 5.01 6.49
CA GLN A 44 -21.20 6.14 6.64
C GLN A 44 -22.09 5.93 7.86
N THR A 45 -22.28 6.98 8.66
CA THR A 45 -23.16 6.98 9.83
C THR A 45 -24.30 7.97 9.68
N ASN A 46 -25.34 7.80 10.50
CA ASN A 46 -26.44 8.76 10.65
C ASN A 46 -26.03 10.08 11.34
N THR A 47 -24.81 10.18 11.85
CA THR A 47 -24.24 11.38 12.49
C THR A 47 -23.32 12.17 11.56
N ASN A 48 -23.40 11.94 10.24
CA ASN A 48 -22.59 12.60 9.21
C ASN A 48 -21.08 12.31 9.29
N LEU A 49 -20.68 11.16 9.84
CA LEU A 49 -19.30 10.66 9.68
C LEU A 49 -19.27 9.71 8.50
N GLN A 50 -18.35 9.94 7.57
CA GLN A 50 -18.18 9.06 6.41
C GLN A 50 -16.74 9.05 5.90
N THR A 51 -16.40 8.00 5.17
CA THR A 51 -15.19 7.97 4.33
C THR A 51 -15.38 8.83 3.08
N PRO A 52 -14.29 9.36 2.50
CA PRO A 52 -14.36 9.98 1.18
C PRO A 52 -14.74 8.96 0.10
N ASP A 53 -15.34 9.44 -0.98
CA ASP A 53 -15.66 8.60 -2.13
C ASP A 53 -14.38 8.13 -2.83
N ARG A 54 -14.26 6.82 -3.06
CA ARG A 54 -13.17 6.24 -3.83
C ARG A 54 -13.49 6.34 -5.32
N THR A 55 -12.69 7.10 -6.06
CA THR A 55 -12.85 7.33 -7.51
C THR A 55 -11.92 6.47 -8.35
N ASP A 56 -10.79 6.04 -7.79
CA ASP A 56 -9.80 5.19 -8.45
C ASP A 56 -9.97 3.73 -7.98
N PRO A 57 -10.17 2.77 -8.89
CA PRO A 57 -10.17 1.35 -8.53
C PRO A 57 -8.79 0.86 -8.05
N GLU A 58 -7.69 1.44 -8.52
CA GLU A 58 -6.34 1.02 -8.15
C GLU A 58 -5.86 1.66 -6.83
N CYS A 59 -4.91 1.01 -6.17
CA CYS A 59 -4.24 1.57 -5.01
C CYS A 59 -3.30 2.73 -5.41
N PRO A 60 -3.18 3.77 -4.58
CA PRO A 60 -2.25 4.86 -4.84
C PRO A 60 -0.82 4.33 -4.90
N LYS A 61 -0.10 4.69 -5.97
CA LYS A 61 1.29 4.29 -6.13
C LYS A 61 2.13 5.00 -5.06
N PRO A 62 3.01 4.29 -4.34
CA PRO A 62 3.87 4.92 -3.36
C PRO A 62 4.70 6.00 -4.04
N ASP A 63 4.77 7.18 -3.41
CA ASP A 63 5.60 8.26 -3.91
C ASP A 63 7.03 7.77 -4.10
N ALA A 64 7.64 8.15 -5.22
CA ALA A 64 9.03 7.81 -5.49
C ALA A 64 9.89 8.38 -4.35
N ARG A 65 10.32 7.50 -3.43
CA ARG A 65 11.12 7.90 -2.28
C ARG A 65 12.42 8.50 -2.80
N ARG A 66 12.51 9.83 -2.83
CA ARG A 66 13.76 10.54 -3.10
C ARG A 66 14.75 10.15 -2.02
N ARG A 67 15.77 9.35 -2.38
CA ARG A 67 16.90 9.08 -1.50
C ARG A 67 17.49 10.43 -1.10
N ARG A 68 17.39 10.79 0.18
CA ARG A 68 18.24 11.84 0.74
C ARG A 68 19.67 11.31 0.63
N SER A 69 20.52 11.99 -0.13
CA SER A 69 21.95 11.70 -0.09
C SER A 69 22.38 11.84 1.36
N VAL A 70 22.85 10.75 1.96
CA VAL A 70 23.42 10.83 3.29
C VAL A 70 24.76 11.52 3.10
N MET A 71 24.84 12.82 3.35
CA MET A 71 26.12 13.40 3.74
C MET A 71 26.41 12.86 5.14
N LEU A 72 26.86 11.59 5.19
CA LEU A 72 27.26 10.88 6.39
C LEU A 72 28.37 11.69 7.04
N THR A 73 28.03 12.42 8.11
CA THR A 73 28.79 12.54 9.37
C THR A 73 30.33 12.41 9.35
N GLU A 74 31.06 12.90 8.36
CA GLU A 74 32.55 12.96 8.37
C GLU A 74 33.08 14.13 9.23
N LYS A 75 32.39 14.52 10.31
CA LYS A 75 32.82 15.64 11.16
C LYS A 75 32.68 15.42 12.66
N ARG A 76 32.82 14.17 13.10
CA ARG A 76 33.00 13.83 14.53
C ARG A 76 34.02 12.70 14.73
N MET A 77 35.21 12.79 14.13
CA MET A 77 36.38 11.99 14.52
C MET A 77 37.71 12.77 14.43
N ASP A 78 37.69 14.10 14.58
CA ASP A 78 38.91 14.93 14.64
C ASP A 78 39.05 15.68 15.98
N LYS A 79 38.66 15.05 17.09
CA LYS A 79 38.98 15.58 18.42
C LYS A 79 39.06 14.47 19.46
N GLY A 80 40.20 13.79 19.50
CA GLY A 80 40.49 12.75 20.47
C GLY A 80 41.82 12.06 20.17
N GLY A 81 42.92 12.76 20.48
CA GLY A 81 44.30 12.32 20.38
C GLY A 81 45.22 13.48 20.71
#